data_AF-A0AAE6WF05-F1
#
_entry.id   AF-A0AAE6WF05-F1
#
_cell.length_a   1.000
_cell.length_b   1.000
_cell.length_c   1.000
_cell.angle_alpha   90.00
_cell.angle_beta   90.00
_cell.angle_gamma   90.00
#
_symmetry.space_group_name_H-M   'P 1'
#
loop_
_entity.id
_entity.type
_entity.pdbx_description
1 polymer ?
#
loop_
_entity_poly.entity_id
_entity_poly.type
_entity_poly.pdbx_seq_one_letter_code
_entity_poly.pdbx_strand_id
1 'polypeptide(L)'
;MKKKMYIFLSFLLILVFFLTSCSNNQVTVKEKIDKANYVIVNIRPQFEQLYYLDLKSKLYYGDGNASDNNLYYADNHPYSNKKLGFEHFKNVDMLYPIIADKTSTPKIQRSNFIIEKEITKPKYIINILRGNGFTGNKIKIFYNRQCLPIKVQLLSRKTKKWVTYNTYSYFKSTHKEYKKKWDAYVKRIKAGEFEDE
;
A
#
# COMPACT_ATOMS: atom_id res chain seq x y z
N MET A 1 1.26 15.71 58.97
CA MET A 1 1.90 16.02 57.68
C MET A 1 2.08 14.81 56.76
N LYS A 2 2.56 13.66 57.25
CA LYS A 2 2.83 12.46 56.43
C LYS A 2 1.64 11.95 55.57
N LYS A 3 0.41 11.89 56.12
CA LYS A 3 -0.79 11.46 55.35
C LYS A 3 -1.10 12.33 54.11
N LYS A 4 -0.92 13.65 54.20
CA LYS A 4 -1.16 14.57 53.05
C LYS A 4 -0.12 14.37 51.94
N MET A 5 1.11 14.01 52.32
CA MET A 5 2.20 13.69 51.38
C MET A 5 1.92 12.41 50.59
N TYR A 6 1.41 11.35 51.25
CA TYR A 6 1.05 10.11 50.56
C TYR A 6 -0.12 10.26 49.58
N ILE A 7 -1.14 11.05 49.93
CA ILE A 7 -2.28 11.34 49.04
C ILE A 7 -1.80 12.10 47.80
N PHE A 8 -0.95 13.11 47.99
CA PHE A 8 -0.37 13.87 46.88
C PHE A 8 0.49 12.98 45.97
N LEU A 9 1.29 12.08 46.55
CA LEU A 9 2.14 11.15 45.80
C LEU A 9 1.31 10.14 44.99
N SER A 10 0.22 9.59 45.56
CA SER A 10 -0.71 8.72 44.83
C SER A 10 -1.40 9.46 43.68
N PHE A 11 -1.84 10.70 43.91
CA PHE A 11 -2.47 11.50 42.86
C PHE A 11 -1.50 11.80 41.70
N LEU A 12 -0.23 12.10 42.02
CA LEU A 12 0.82 12.33 41.02
C LEU A 12 1.10 11.07 40.18
N LEU A 13 1.18 9.90 40.82
CA LEU A 13 1.38 8.61 40.13
C LEU A 13 0.22 8.27 39.19
N ILE A 14 -1.02 8.51 39.62
CA ILE A 14 -2.21 8.31 38.78
C ILE A 14 -2.18 9.27 37.59
N LEU A 15 -1.81 10.55 37.80
CA LEU A 15 -1.72 11.55 36.74
C LEU A 15 -0.64 11.18 35.70
N VAL A 16 0.53 10.70 36.13
CA VAL A 16 1.61 10.23 35.24
C VAL A 16 1.15 8.99 34.45
N PHE A 17 0.37 8.10 35.06
CA PHE A 17 -0.20 6.93 34.37
C PHE A 17 -1.22 7.32 33.28
N PHE A 18 -2.05 8.34 33.54
CA PHE A 18 -2.97 8.91 32.54
C PHE A 18 -2.22 9.66 31.43
N LEU A 19 -1.16 10.42 31.77
CA LEU A 19 -0.35 11.15 30.79
C LEU A 19 0.47 10.23 29.88
N THR A 20 0.98 9.11 30.40
CA THR A 20 1.71 8.11 29.60
C THR A 20 0.77 7.22 28.77
N SER A 21 -0.45 6.96 29.26
CA SER A 21 -1.50 6.26 28.49
C SER A 21 -2.18 7.16 27.43
N CYS A 22 -1.99 8.49 27.51
CA CYS A 22 -2.40 9.46 26.49
C CYS A 22 -1.34 9.71 25.41
N SER A 23 -0.33 8.83 25.26
CA SER A 23 0.41 8.78 24.01
C SER A 23 -0.53 8.20 22.94
N ASN A 24 -1.12 9.09 22.16
CA ASN A 24 -2.08 8.81 21.10
C ASN A 24 -1.39 8.18 19.87
N ASN A 25 -0.44 7.25 20.09
CA ASN A 25 0.26 6.49 19.06
C ASN A 25 -0.68 5.43 18.47
N GLN A 26 -1.75 5.87 17.85
CA GLN A 26 -2.64 4.99 17.10
C GLN A 26 -1.90 4.51 15.86
N VAL A 27 -1.66 3.20 15.80
CA VAL A 27 -1.08 2.57 14.61
C VAL A 27 -1.90 2.94 13.38
N THR A 28 -1.22 3.45 12.37
CA THR A 28 -1.77 3.90 11.10
C THR A 28 -1.73 2.79 10.04
N VAL A 29 -2.53 2.94 8.99
CA VAL A 29 -2.47 2.05 7.83
C VAL A 29 -1.09 2.06 7.19
N LYS A 30 -0.47 3.23 7.06
CA LYS A 30 0.89 3.35 6.51
C LYS A 30 1.87 2.45 7.26
N GLU A 31 1.88 2.51 8.59
CA GLU A 31 2.76 1.67 9.42
C GLU A 31 2.46 0.18 9.25
N LYS A 32 1.19 -0.21 9.10
CA LYS A 32 0.81 -1.60 8.81
C LYS A 32 1.37 -2.08 7.48
N ILE A 33 1.20 -1.30 6.41
CA ILE A 33 1.70 -1.64 5.07
C ILE A 33 3.23 -1.71 5.06
N ASP A 34 3.89 -0.70 5.63
CA ASP A 34 5.37 -0.64 5.68
C ASP A 34 5.95 -1.80 6.48
N LYS A 35 5.28 -2.22 7.57
CA LYS A 35 5.67 -3.40 8.34
C LYS A 35 5.43 -4.71 7.59
N ALA A 36 4.35 -4.81 6.81
CA ALA A 36 4.06 -6.00 6.01
C ALA A 36 5.10 -6.19 4.89
N ASN A 37 5.56 -5.08 4.30
CA ASN A 37 6.62 -4.96 3.30
C ASN A 37 6.37 -5.66 1.95
N TYR A 38 5.99 -6.93 1.99
CA TYR A 38 5.78 -7.80 0.84
C TYR A 38 4.32 -7.77 0.41
N VAL A 39 4.07 -7.23 -0.77
CA VAL A 39 2.72 -6.99 -1.29
C VAL A 39 2.58 -7.59 -2.67
N ILE A 40 1.45 -8.26 -2.92
CA ILE A 40 0.99 -8.62 -4.25
C ILE A 40 -0.10 -7.64 -4.64
N VAL A 41 0.06 -6.96 -5.76
CA VAL A 41 -0.92 -6.05 -6.33
C VAL A 41 -1.49 -6.71 -7.59
N ASN A 42 -2.80 -6.92 -7.61
CA ASN A 42 -3.52 -7.26 -8.84
C ASN A 42 -4.16 -5.97 -9.38
N ILE A 43 -3.59 -5.45 -10.47
CA ILE A 43 -4.05 -4.21 -11.10
C ILE A 43 -5.18 -4.55 -12.05
N ARG A 44 -6.33 -3.90 -11.86
CA ARG A 44 -7.53 -4.06 -12.68
C ARG A 44 -7.83 -5.55 -12.87
N PRO A 45 -8.30 -6.25 -11.81
CA PRO A 45 -8.32 -7.71 -11.72
C PRO A 45 -8.95 -8.46 -12.90
N GLN A 46 -9.77 -7.81 -13.70
CA GLN A 46 -10.25 -8.33 -14.98
C GLN A 46 -9.14 -8.65 -16.02
N PHE A 47 -7.92 -8.18 -15.81
CA PHE A 47 -6.76 -8.45 -16.68
C PHE A 47 -5.73 -9.40 -16.03
N GLU A 48 -6.00 -9.88 -14.81
CA GLU A 48 -5.17 -10.87 -14.10
C GLU A 48 -3.68 -10.48 -13.92
N GLN A 49 -3.36 -9.19 -14.00
CA GLN A 49 -1.99 -8.67 -13.92
C GLN A 49 -1.49 -8.63 -12.47
N LEU A 50 -0.62 -9.58 -12.11
CA LEU A 50 -0.04 -9.72 -10.77
C LEU A 50 1.38 -9.15 -10.69
N TYR A 51 1.58 -8.27 -9.71
CA TYR A 51 2.87 -7.69 -9.38
C TYR A 51 3.25 -8.00 -7.93
N TYR A 52 4.47 -8.46 -7.73
CA TYR A 52 5.06 -8.76 -6.43
C TYR A 52 6.03 -7.65 -6.07
N LEU A 53 5.93 -7.11 -4.85
CA LEU A 53 6.73 -5.99 -4.39
C LEU A 53 7.46 -6.33 -3.08
N ASP A 54 8.70 -5.85 -2.97
CA ASP A 54 9.43 -5.64 -1.71
C ASP A 54 9.54 -4.12 -1.49
N LEU A 55 8.68 -3.58 -0.63
CA LEU A 55 8.58 -2.12 -0.44
C LEU A 55 9.85 -1.50 0.14
N LYS A 56 10.58 -2.25 0.96
CA LYS A 56 11.79 -1.82 1.66
C LYS A 56 12.99 -1.82 0.74
N SER A 57 13.15 -2.88 -0.04
CA SER A 57 14.26 -2.99 -1.00
C SER A 57 13.98 -2.33 -2.34
N LYS A 58 12.76 -1.79 -2.54
CA LYS A 58 12.35 -1.10 -3.77
C LYS A 58 12.45 -1.97 -5.01
N LEU A 59 12.04 -3.23 -4.87
CA LEU A 59 12.03 -4.22 -5.94
C LEU A 59 10.59 -4.55 -6.29
N TYR A 60 10.30 -4.74 -7.58
CA TYR A 60 9.08 -5.42 -8.00
C TYR A 60 9.33 -6.32 -9.20
N TYR A 61 8.45 -7.30 -9.41
CA TYR A 61 8.38 -8.11 -10.62
C TYR A 61 6.95 -8.59 -10.90
N GLY A 62 6.62 -8.89 -12.15
CA GLY A 62 5.31 -9.36 -12.58
C GLY A 62 4.94 -8.85 -13.97
N ASP A 63 4.04 -9.57 -14.66
CA ASP A 63 3.46 -9.15 -15.95
C ASP A 63 4.53 -8.76 -17.00
N GLY A 64 5.53 -9.64 -17.22
CA GLY A 64 6.67 -9.37 -18.12
C GLY A 64 7.68 -8.32 -17.64
N ASN A 65 7.46 -7.71 -16.47
CA ASN A 65 8.21 -6.54 -16.02
C ASN A 65 8.92 -6.78 -14.69
N ALA A 66 10.04 -6.08 -14.47
CA ALA A 66 10.66 -6.00 -13.15
C ALA A 66 11.39 -4.65 -12.96
N SER A 67 11.62 -4.28 -11.71
CA SER A 67 12.45 -3.11 -11.39
C SER A 67 13.30 -3.31 -10.15
N ASP A 68 14.46 -2.65 -10.18
CA ASP A 68 15.29 -2.30 -9.02
C ASP A 68 15.43 -0.78 -8.96
N ASN A 69 14.69 -0.15 -8.05
CA ASN A 69 14.61 1.30 -7.89
C ASN A 69 14.19 2.03 -9.18
N ASN A 70 15.13 2.50 -10.01
CA ASN A 70 14.85 3.15 -11.30
C ASN A 70 15.34 2.34 -12.50
N LEU A 71 16.06 1.23 -12.25
CA LEU A 71 16.44 0.30 -13.29
C LEU A 71 15.23 -0.59 -13.57
N TYR A 72 14.75 -0.54 -14.80
CA TYR A 72 13.59 -1.30 -15.26
C TYR A 72 14.05 -2.38 -16.23
N TYR A 73 13.41 -3.53 -16.15
CA TYR A 73 13.67 -4.71 -16.95
C TYR A 73 12.39 -5.05 -17.71
N ALA A 74 12.51 -5.04 -19.03
CA ALA A 74 11.54 -5.57 -19.99
C ALA A 74 12.33 -6.29 -21.09
N ASP A 75 11.66 -7.14 -21.87
CA ASP A 75 12.17 -7.99 -22.95
C ASP A 75 13.64 -7.74 -23.35
N ASN A 76 14.51 -8.66 -22.92
CA ASN A 76 15.93 -8.69 -23.28
C ASN A 76 16.76 -7.43 -22.95
N HIS A 77 16.21 -6.40 -22.30
CA HIS A 77 16.90 -5.12 -22.13
C HIS A 77 16.63 -4.44 -20.76
N PRO A 78 17.69 -4.26 -19.93
CA PRO A 78 17.62 -3.34 -18.80
C PRO A 78 17.82 -1.90 -19.25
N TYR A 79 17.04 -0.96 -18.73
CA TYR A 79 17.29 0.47 -18.94
C TYR A 79 16.81 1.31 -17.76
N SER A 80 17.44 2.47 -17.57
CA SER A 80 17.06 3.41 -16.52
C SER A 80 15.81 4.18 -16.94
N ASN A 81 14.68 3.95 -16.27
CA ASN A 81 13.43 4.65 -16.55
C ASN A 81 12.65 4.91 -15.27
N LYS A 82 12.67 6.16 -14.79
CA LYS A 82 11.91 6.58 -13.60
C LYS A 82 10.39 6.46 -13.76
N LYS A 83 9.86 6.48 -14.99
CA LYS A 83 8.42 6.33 -15.25
C LYS A 83 7.96 4.88 -15.16
N LEU A 84 8.87 3.93 -15.32
CA LEU A 84 8.60 2.49 -15.18
C LEU A 84 9.31 1.91 -13.95
N GLY A 85 9.90 2.77 -13.12
CA GLY A 85 10.62 2.35 -11.93
C GLY A 85 9.70 2.08 -10.75
N PHE A 86 10.27 1.52 -9.69
CA PHE A 86 9.58 1.14 -8.46
C PHE A 86 8.73 2.26 -7.86
N GLU A 87 9.23 3.50 -7.80
CA GLU A 87 8.48 4.61 -7.21
C GLU A 87 7.28 5.03 -8.06
N HIS A 88 7.35 4.92 -9.39
CA HIS A 88 6.18 5.17 -10.23
C HIS A 88 5.12 4.11 -9.97
N PHE A 89 5.52 2.84 -10.05
CA PHE A 89 4.63 1.71 -9.82
C PHE A 89 3.96 1.79 -8.44
N LYS A 90 4.76 2.00 -7.38
CA LYS A 90 4.26 2.16 -6.02
C LYS A 90 3.27 3.32 -5.91
N ASN A 91 3.58 4.47 -6.49
CA ASN A 91 2.78 5.66 -6.26
C ASN A 91 1.53 5.74 -7.13
N VAL A 92 1.64 5.35 -8.41
CA VAL A 92 0.59 5.45 -9.40
C VAL A 92 -0.22 4.17 -9.45
N ASP A 93 0.43 3.04 -9.74
CA ASP A 93 -0.26 1.80 -10.05
C ASP A 93 -0.79 1.11 -8.79
N MET A 94 0.01 1.02 -7.74
CA MET A 94 -0.41 0.51 -6.43
C MET A 94 -1.32 1.50 -5.67
N LEU A 95 -1.35 2.78 -6.06
CA LEU A 95 -2.04 3.88 -5.36
C LEU A 95 -1.54 4.12 -3.92
N TYR A 96 -0.26 3.85 -3.64
CA TYR A 96 0.30 3.92 -2.28
C TYR A 96 0.02 5.25 -1.54
N PRO A 97 0.18 6.45 -2.13
CA PRO A 97 -0.12 7.73 -1.46
C PRO A 97 -1.56 7.86 -0.97
N ILE A 98 -2.50 7.10 -1.54
CA ILE A 98 -3.90 7.13 -1.17
C ILE A 98 -4.20 6.04 -0.13
N ILE A 99 -3.69 4.82 -0.31
CA ILE A 99 -4.00 3.70 0.57
C ILE A 99 -3.14 3.67 1.84
N ALA A 100 -1.91 4.18 1.79
CA ALA A 100 -0.97 4.25 2.90
C ALA A 100 -0.99 5.63 3.57
N ASP A 101 -2.19 6.09 3.94
CA ASP A 101 -2.37 7.37 4.61
C ASP A 101 -2.33 7.24 6.15
N LYS A 102 -2.60 8.36 6.83
CA LYS A 102 -2.61 8.44 8.31
C LYS A 102 -3.92 7.93 8.93
N THR A 103 -4.77 7.21 8.19
CA THR A 103 -5.96 6.59 8.77
C THR A 103 -5.55 5.63 9.88
N SER A 104 -6.17 5.75 11.05
CA SER A 104 -5.84 4.90 12.20
C SER A 104 -6.59 3.57 12.19
N THR A 105 -5.97 2.55 12.77
CA THR A 105 -6.61 1.22 12.90
C THR A 105 -7.93 1.23 13.69
N PRO A 106 -8.12 2.03 14.76
CA PRO A 106 -9.43 2.13 15.41
C PRO A 106 -10.52 2.72 14.49
N LYS A 107 -10.17 3.69 13.64
CA LYS A 107 -11.11 4.26 12.67
C LYS A 107 -11.60 3.20 11.68
N ILE A 108 -10.70 2.34 11.20
CA ILE A 108 -11.03 1.23 10.28
C ILE A 108 -11.95 0.21 10.95
N GLN A 109 -11.66 -0.15 12.19
CA GLN A 109 -12.47 -1.12 12.93
C GLN A 109 -13.89 -0.60 13.15
N ARG A 110 -14.05 0.68 13.54
CA ARG A 110 -15.36 1.31 13.71
C ARG A 110 -16.13 1.46 12.39
N SER A 111 -15.45 1.54 11.26
CA SER A 111 -16.07 1.62 9.94
C SER A 111 -16.39 0.26 9.32
N ASN A 112 -16.38 -0.81 10.12
CA ASN A 112 -16.57 -2.18 9.67
C ASN A 112 -15.61 -2.55 8.52
N PHE A 113 -14.34 -2.13 8.63
CA PHE A 113 -13.27 -2.40 7.68
C PHE A 113 -13.49 -1.85 6.25
N ILE A 114 -14.38 -0.86 6.09
CA ILE A 114 -14.60 -0.17 4.82
C ILE A 114 -14.51 1.34 5.05
N ILE A 115 -13.70 2.04 4.24
CA ILE A 115 -13.61 3.50 4.27
C ILE A 115 -13.86 4.04 2.88
N GLU A 116 -14.89 4.88 2.77
CA GLU A 116 -15.07 5.77 1.63
C GLU A 116 -14.47 7.13 1.98
N LYS A 117 -13.69 7.70 1.07
CA LYS A 117 -13.11 9.03 1.24
C LYS A 117 -12.94 9.76 -0.08
N GLU A 118 -12.87 11.08 0.02
CA GLU A 118 -12.51 11.93 -1.10
C GLU A 118 -10.98 12.06 -1.22
N ILE A 119 -10.49 12.09 -2.46
CA ILE A 119 -9.08 12.27 -2.78
C ILE A 119 -8.91 13.69 -3.34
N THR A 120 -8.16 14.51 -2.62
CA THR A 120 -7.80 15.87 -3.06
C THR A 120 -6.33 15.97 -3.50
N LYS A 121 -5.49 15.03 -3.05
CA LYS A 121 -4.07 14.93 -3.39
C LYS A 121 -3.62 13.46 -3.44
N PRO A 122 -2.56 13.16 -4.20
CA PRO A 122 -1.88 14.07 -5.12
C PRO A 122 -2.64 14.23 -6.46
N LYS A 123 -2.61 15.45 -7.03
CA LYS A 123 -3.37 15.78 -8.26
C LYS A 123 -3.01 14.93 -9.48
N TYR A 124 -1.76 14.49 -9.60
CA TYR A 124 -1.33 13.68 -10.74
C TYR A 124 -2.04 12.31 -10.78
N ILE A 125 -2.22 11.65 -9.62
CA ILE A 125 -2.98 10.39 -9.55
C ILE A 125 -4.44 10.63 -9.93
N ILE A 126 -5.06 11.69 -9.41
CA ILE A 126 -6.45 12.06 -9.74
C ILE A 126 -6.62 12.22 -11.25
N ASN A 127 -5.68 12.88 -11.92
CA ASN A 127 -5.71 13.07 -13.38
C ASN A 127 -5.57 11.75 -14.14
N ILE A 128 -4.66 10.86 -13.72
CA ILE A 128 -4.50 9.52 -14.31
C ILE A 128 -5.80 8.71 -14.16
N LEU A 129 -6.37 8.67 -12.96
CA LEU A 129 -7.64 7.96 -12.72
C LEU A 129 -8.79 8.53 -13.56
N ARG A 130 -8.82 9.86 -13.78
CA ARG A 130 -9.80 10.52 -14.66
C ARG A 130 -9.61 10.15 -16.13
N GLY A 131 -8.36 10.07 -16.59
CA GLY A 131 -8.01 9.56 -17.92
C GLY A 131 -8.48 8.13 -18.13
N ASN A 132 -8.43 7.32 -17.07
CA ASN A 132 -8.91 5.93 -17.06
C ASN A 132 -10.43 5.78 -16.87
N GLY A 133 -11.21 6.86 -17.01
CA GLY A 133 -12.68 6.82 -16.95
C GLY A 133 -13.31 6.83 -15.55
N PHE A 134 -12.52 7.04 -14.50
CA PHE A 134 -13.01 7.17 -13.13
C PHE A 134 -13.20 8.63 -12.72
N THR A 135 -13.98 8.88 -11.68
CA THR A 135 -14.17 10.26 -11.16
C THR A 135 -12.85 10.86 -10.66
N GLY A 136 -11.95 10.00 -10.18
CA GLY A 136 -10.61 10.32 -9.70
C GLY A 136 -10.59 10.94 -8.30
N ASN A 137 -11.72 11.38 -7.76
CA ASN A 137 -11.81 12.04 -6.46
C ASN A 137 -12.58 11.24 -5.40
N LYS A 138 -13.18 10.10 -5.73
CA LYS A 138 -13.85 9.21 -4.77
C LYS A 138 -13.25 7.81 -4.80
N ILE A 139 -12.91 7.30 -3.62
CA ILE A 139 -12.34 5.97 -3.43
C ILE A 139 -13.01 5.26 -2.27
N LYS A 140 -13.20 3.96 -2.44
CA LYS A 140 -13.63 3.03 -1.38
C LYS A 140 -12.53 2.00 -1.15
N ILE A 141 -12.03 1.95 0.07
CA ILE A 141 -10.94 1.07 0.49
C ILE A 141 -11.51 0.04 1.46
N PHE A 142 -11.27 -1.23 1.17
CA PHE A 142 -11.63 -2.36 2.02
C PHE A 142 -10.38 -2.87 2.72
N TYR A 143 -10.50 -3.23 3.99
CA TYR A 143 -9.40 -3.69 4.82
C TYR A 143 -9.67 -5.12 5.32
N ASN A 144 -8.61 -5.87 5.60
CA ASN A 144 -8.73 -7.12 6.34
C ASN A 144 -8.76 -6.87 7.87
N ARG A 145 -8.89 -7.92 8.66
CA ARG A 145 -8.90 -7.86 10.14
C ARG A 145 -7.60 -7.31 10.75
N GLN A 146 -6.50 -7.28 10.00
CA GLN A 146 -5.22 -6.69 10.42
C GLN A 146 -5.12 -5.20 10.05
N CYS A 147 -6.19 -4.62 9.51
CA CYS A 147 -6.29 -3.25 9.00
C CYS A 147 -5.34 -2.94 7.83
N LEU A 148 -5.02 -3.96 7.03
CA LEU A 148 -4.30 -3.79 5.76
C LEU A 148 -5.31 -3.66 4.60
N PRO A 149 -5.12 -2.73 3.65
CA PRO A 149 -5.97 -2.62 2.47
C PRO A 149 -5.94 -3.91 1.64
N ILE A 150 -7.08 -4.43 1.23
CA ILE A 150 -7.16 -5.64 0.39
C ILE A 150 -7.85 -5.39 -0.94
N LYS A 151 -8.61 -4.30 -1.06
CA LYS A 151 -9.33 -3.94 -2.27
C LYS A 151 -9.56 -2.44 -2.32
N VAL A 152 -9.38 -1.86 -3.49
CA VAL A 152 -9.76 -0.49 -3.82
C VAL A 152 -10.83 -0.52 -4.90
N GLN A 153 -11.90 0.22 -4.67
CA GLN A 153 -12.90 0.52 -5.68
C GLN A 153 -12.90 2.01 -6.01
N LEU A 154 -13.08 2.32 -7.28
CA LEU A 154 -13.22 3.66 -7.81
C LEU A 154 -14.62 3.82 -8.42
N LEU A 155 -15.14 5.05 -8.36
CA LEU A 155 -16.45 5.35 -8.95
C LEU A 155 -16.29 5.65 -10.44
N SER A 156 -16.93 4.86 -11.30
CA SER A 156 -16.95 5.07 -12.75
C SER A 156 -17.63 6.39 -13.11
N ARG A 157 -17.06 7.18 -14.03
CA ARG A 157 -17.73 8.39 -14.56
C ARG A 157 -18.94 8.05 -15.41
N LYS A 158 -18.85 6.95 -16.17
CA LYS A 158 -19.85 6.52 -17.15
C LYS A 158 -21.06 5.88 -16.46
N THR A 159 -20.83 4.87 -15.63
CA THR A 159 -21.93 4.08 -15.05
C THR A 159 -22.35 4.52 -13.65
N LYS A 160 -21.57 5.41 -13.01
CA LYS A 160 -21.73 5.78 -11.59
C LYS A 160 -21.70 4.58 -10.63
N LYS A 161 -21.18 3.44 -11.06
CA LYS A 161 -20.99 2.24 -10.22
C LYS A 161 -19.58 2.18 -9.66
N TRP A 162 -19.45 1.58 -8.48
CA TRP A 162 -18.16 1.22 -7.90
C TRP A 162 -17.55 0.05 -8.68
N VAL A 163 -16.30 0.22 -9.13
CA VAL A 163 -15.55 -0.78 -9.88
C VAL A 163 -14.27 -1.07 -9.14
N THR A 164 -13.93 -2.35 -8.98
CA THR A 164 -12.65 -2.76 -8.40
C THR A 164 -11.52 -2.31 -9.31
N TYR A 165 -10.64 -1.46 -8.78
CA TYR A 165 -9.48 -0.98 -9.51
C TYR A 165 -8.26 -1.83 -9.17
N ASN A 166 -7.97 -2.04 -7.89
CA ASN A 166 -6.87 -2.89 -7.44
C ASN A 166 -7.32 -3.84 -6.34
N THR A 167 -6.66 -5.00 -6.23
CA THR A 167 -6.66 -5.81 -5.02
C THR A 167 -5.24 -6.02 -4.51
N TYR A 168 -5.13 -6.29 -3.21
CA TYR A 168 -3.87 -6.39 -2.51
C TYR A 168 -3.86 -7.64 -1.64
N SER A 169 -2.76 -8.37 -1.68
CA SER A 169 -2.48 -9.48 -0.77
C SER A 169 -1.12 -9.28 -0.12
N TYR A 170 -0.95 -9.81 1.08
CA TYR A 170 0.28 -9.68 1.85
C TYR A 170 0.79 -11.07 2.17
N PHE A 171 2.07 -11.29 1.91
CA PHE A 171 2.71 -12.58 2.11
C PHE A 171 3.91 -12.45 3.04
N LYS A 172 4.25 -13.55 3.70
CA LYS A 172 5.48 -13.62 4.49
C LYS A 172 6.61 -14.07 3.58
N SER A 173 7.69 -13.30 3.57
CA SER A 173 8.92 -13.64 2.88
C SER A 173 10.08 -13.01 3.63
N THR A 174 11.26 -13.61 3.52
CA THR A 174 12.51 -12.92 3.82
C THR A 174 12.99 -12.16 2.59
N HIS A 175 13.89 -11.20 2.79
CA HIS A 175 14.52 -10.50 1.67
C HIS A 175 15.31 -11.46 0.77
N LYS A 176 16.01 -12.44 1.35
CA LYS A 176 16.76 -13.46 0.60
C LYS A 176 15.87 -14.29 -0.32
N GLU A 177 14.72 -14.76 0.19
CA GLU A 177 13.77 -15.54 -0.61
C GLU A 177 13.14 -14.71 -1.72
N TYR A 178 12.73 -13.47 -1.41
CA TYR A 178 12.15 -12.57 -2.40
C TYR A 178 13.17 -12.25 -3.50
N LYS A 179 14.39 -11.88 -3.11
CA LYS A 179 15.46 -11.53 -4.04
C LYS A 179 15.81 -12.69 -4.96
N LYS A 180 15.89 -13.92 -4.43
CA LYS A 180 16.07 -15.13 -5.25
C LYS A 180 14.99 -15.27 -6.33
N LYS A 181 13.70 -15.05 -5.99
CA LYS A 181 12.60 -15.11 -6.97
C LYS A 181 12.69 -13.99 -7.99
N TRP A 182 12.99 -12.77 -7.54
CA TRP A 182 13.17 -11.61 -8.41
C TRP A 182 14.34 -11.82 -9.39
N ASP A 183 15.49 -12.33 -8.93
CA ASP A 183 16.68 -12.56 -9.78
C ASP A 183 16.37 -13.63 -10.85
N ALA A 184 15.66 -14.70 -10.46
CA ALA A 184 15.19 -15.71 -11.41
C ALA A 184 14.21 -15.13 -12.44
N TYR A 185 13.28 -14.27 -12.01
CA TYR A 185 12.32 -13.61 -12.89
C TYR A 185 13.02 -12.68 -13.89
N VAL A 186 13.94 -11.83 -13.43
CA VAL A 186 14.74 -10.94 -14.30
C VAL A 186 15.57 -11.74 -15.29
N LYS A 187 16.14 -12.88 -14.90
CA LYS A 187 16.85 -13.76 -15.83
C LYS A 187 15.95 -14.24 -16.96
N ARG A 188 14.71 -14.64 -16.65
CA ARG A 188 13.71 -15.05 -17.65
C ARG A 188 13.32 -13.90 -18.59
N ILE A 189 13.09 -12.69 -18.06
CA ILE A 189 12.74 -11.52 -18.89
C ILE A 189 13.86 -11.26 -19.90
N LYS A 190 15.10 -11.34 -19.43
CA LYS A 190 16.30 -11.13 -20.26
C LYS A 190 16.57 -12.24 -21.27
N ALA A 191 15.92 -13.38 -21.13
CA ALA A 191 16.01 -14.50 -22.06
C ALA A 191 14.83 -14.51 -23.06
N GLY A 192 13.87 -13.59 -22.91
CA GLY A 192 12.63 -13.59 -23.70
C GLY A 192 11.72 -14.77 -23.36
N GLU A 193 11.88 -15.37 -22.18
CA GLU A 193 11.09 -16.52 -21.71
C GLU A 193 9.75 -16.05 -21.08
N PHE A 194 9.05 -15.19 -21.80
CA PHE A 194 7.70 -14.74 -21.56
C PHE A 194 6.91 -14.97 -22.85
N GLU A 195 6.03 -15.96 -22.80
CA GLU A 195 5.12 -16.22 -23.91
C GLU A 195 4.12 -15.07 -23.96
N ASP A 196 4.03 -14.41 -25.11
CA ASP A 196 2.86 -13.65 -25.51
C ASP A 196 1.69 -14.65 -25.64
N GLU A 197 1.03 -14.99 -24.53
CA GLU A 197 -0.30 -15.65 -24.58
C GLU A 197 -1.39 -14.64 -24.98
#